data_AF-A0A7W2HKJ6-F1
#
_entry.id   AF-A0A7W2HKJ6-F1
#
_cell.length_a   1.000
_cell.length_b   1.000
_cell.length_c   1.000
_cell.angle_alpha   90.00
_cell.angle_beta   90.00
_cell.angle_gamma   90.00
#
_symmetry.space_group_name_H-M   'P 1'
#
loop_
_entity.id
_entity.type
_entity.pdbx_description
1 polymer ?
#
loop_
_entity_poly.entity_id
_entity_poly.type
_entity_poly.pdbx_seq_one_letter_code
_entity_poly.pdbx_strand_id
1 'polypeptide(L)'
;MALTRILPSREDEDLLNTIMRFAAAELQPRVAEAEENGTFPRDVFRKLGALGVLSLPHDAEYDGGELPAEVALQVVEELSRTWASIGVGVTVHWASVHPLWKWGSDEQRKRWLPELISGDLLGGFCLSEPEAGSDPGAMKTTATREGNEYVINGVKAWITHGGEADFYSVMARTSGDGAKGISCFLVPADTPGISAAPPERKMGLNGSRTSEVRFENVRVSANRRIGDEGRGLAIALDALDTGRLCIAAVSTGVAQAALDHAADYARTRQQFGRPIIDFQGVSFLLADMSARTSAARALYLDAARRKDRGVPFTRLAAEAKLVASDTAMAVTTDAVQVYGGAGYTRDYPVERLMREAKIMQIFEGTNQIQRHVIGRDYR
;
A
#
# COMPACT_ATOMS: atom_id res chain seq x y z
N MET A 1 2.01 -23.40 11.53
CA MET A 1 3.01 -23.12 12.58
C MET A 1 2.85 -21.66 12.95
N ALA A 2 2.84 -21.27 14.22
CA ALA A 2 2.68 -19.87 14.59
C ALA A 2 3.88 -19.07 14.04
N LEU A 3 3.60 -17.95 13.36
CA LEU A 3 4.64 -17.05 12.88
C LEU A 3 5.27 -16.34 14.09
N THR A 4 6.54 -16.60 14.35
CA THR A 4 7.28 -15.87 15.40
C THR A 4 7.75 -14.53 14.85
N ARG A 5 7.23 -13.45 15.42
CA ARG A 5 7.62 -12.06 15.11
C ARG A 5 8.75 -11.62 16.04
N ILE A 6 9.66 -10.79 15.54
CA ILE A 6 10.70 -10.15 16.35
C ILE A 6 10.45 -8.65 16.24
N LEU A 7 10.25 -8.02 17.39
CA LEU A 7 9.99 -6.59 17.50
C LEU A 7 10.98 -5.94 18.48
N PRO A 8 11.21 -4.62 18.37
CA PRO A 8 12.22 -3.93 19.19
C PRO A 8 11.90 -3.92 20.70
N SER A 9 10.61 -3.92 21.07
CA SER A 9 10.17 -3.84 22.45
C SER A 9 8.93 -4.68 22.74
N ARG A 10 8.64 -4.89 24.03
CA ARG A 10 7.40 -5.54 24.49
C ARG A 10 6.15 -4.73 24.16
N GLU A 11 6.26 -3.40 24.15
CA GLU A 11 5.15 -2.52 23.78
C GLU A 11 4.78 -2.71 22.30
N ASP A 12 5.77 -2.85 21.43
CA ASP A 12 5.55 -3.17 20.02
C ASP A 12 4.90 -4.56 19.84
N GLU A 13 5.30 -5.55 20.66
CA GLU A 13 4.66 -6.87 20.68
C GLU A 13 3.19 -6.79 21.11
N ASP A 14 2.89 -6.01 22.15
CA ASP A 14 1.53 -5.80 22.66
C ASP A 14 0.64 -5.05 21.65
N LEU A 15 1.21 -4.08 20.93
CA LEU A 15 0.58 -3.42 19.78
C LEU A 15 0.24 -4.44 18.70
N LEU A 16 1.21 -5.22 18.22
CA LEU A 16 0.98 -6.19 17.16
C LEU A 16 -0.07 -7.24 17.57
N ASN A 17 -0.01 -7.73 18.82
CA ASN A 17 -1.01 -8.63 19.38
C ASN A 17 -2.41 -8.01 19.40
N THR A 18 -2.52 -6.71 19.67
CA THR A 18 -3.78 -5.97 19.60
C THR A 18 -4.32 -5.90 18.18
N ILE A 19 -3.46 -5.61 17.20
CA ILE A 19 -3.82 -5.63 15.79
C ILE A 19 -4.26 -7.02 15.33
N MET A 20 -3.57 -8.08 15.74
CA MET A 20 -3.94 -9.47 15.42
C MET A 20 -5.34 -9.81 15.94
N ARG A 21 -5.66 -9.44 17.19
CA ARG A 21 -7.00 -9.64 17.77
C ARG A 21 -8.06 -8.83 17.03
N PHE A 22 -7.77 -7.57 16.71
CA PHE A 22 -8.66 -6.72 15.92
C PHE A 22 -8.91 -7.32 14.54
N ALA A 23 -7.85 -7.74 13.84
CA ALA A 23 -7.96 -8.33 12.50
C ALA A 23 -8.81 -9.61 12.52
N ALA A 24 -8.61 -10.49 13.50
CA ALA A 24 -9.40 -11.70 13.64
C ALA A 24 -10.88 -11.43 13.96
N ALA A 25 -11.18 -10.43 14.80
CA ALA A 25 -12.55 -10.14 15.23
C ALA A 25 -13.34 -9.27 14.24
N GLU A 26 -12.70 -8.24 13.68
CA GLU A 26 -13.36 -7.16 12.95
C GLU A 26 -13.16 -7.24 11.44
N LEU A 27 -12.05 -7.82 10.97
CA LEU A 27 -11.71 -7.87 9.54
C LEU A 27 -12.04 -9.23 8.93
N GLN A 28 -11.49 -10.31 9.49
CA GLN A 28 -11.58 -11.67 8.93
C GLN A 28 -13.01 -12.10 8.56
N PRO A 29 -14.05 -11.85 9.38
CA PRO A 29 -15.42 -12.26 9.04
C PRO A 29 -16.02 -11.55 7.83
N ARG A 30 -15.47 -10.39 7.42
CA ARG A 30 -16.05 -9.51 6.39
C ARG A 30 -15.37 -9.65 5.03
N VAL A 31 -14.19 -10.27 4.99
CA VAL A 31 -13.30 -10.24 3.81
C VAL A 31 -13.97 -10.83 2.57
N ALA A 32 -14.57 -12.02 2.67
CA ALA A 32 -15.14 -12.72 1.52
C ALA A 32 -16.28 -11.93 0.87
N GLU A 33 -17.27 -11.51 1.67
CA GLU A 33 -18.43 -10.75 1.17
C GLU A 33 -18.02 -9.39 0.61
N ALA A 34 -17.11 -8.67 1.29
CA ALA A 34 -16.69 -7.35 0.83
C ALA A 34 -15.87 -7.42 -0.47
N GLU A 35 -15.01 -8.42 -0.62
CA GLU A 35 -14.23 -8.63 -1.86
C GLU A 35 -15.07 -9.19 -3.02
N GLU A 36 -16.11 -9.98 -2.73
CA GLU A 36 -17.05 -10.43 -3.75
C GLU A 36 -17.89 -9.27 -4.28
N ASN A 37 -18.42 -8.43 -3.37
CA ASN A 37 -19.31 -7.32 -3.72
C ASN A 37 -18.56 -6.04 -4.11
N GLY A 38 -17.24 -5.98 -3.95
CA GLY A 38 -16.46 -4.76 -4.14
C GLY A 38 -16.85 -3.63 -3.19
N THR A 39 -17.24 -3.99 -1.96
CA THR A 39 -17.70 -3.02 -0.95
C THR A 39 -16.49 -2.36 -0.30
N PHE A 40 -16.46 -1.02 -0.33
CA PHE A 40 -15.41 -0.25 0.32
C PHE A 40 -15.63 -0.19 1.84
N PRO A 41 -14.68 -0.67 2.66
CA PRO A 41 -14.87 -0.78 4.10
C PRO A 41 -14.51 0.51 4.83
N ARG A 42 -15.19 1.64 4.54
CA ARG A 42 -14.89 2.95 5.16
C ARG A 42 -14.95 2.91 6.70
N ASP A 43 -15.87 2.13 7.25
CA ASP A 43 -16.01 1.97 8.71
C ASP A 43 -14.80 1.28 9.34
N VAL A 44 -14.15 0.35 8.63
CA VAL A 44 -12.89 -0.27 9.07
C VAL A 44 -11.79 0.77 9.16
N PHE A 45 -11.64 1.64 8.17
CA PHE A 45 -10.62 2.69 8.21
C PHE A 45 -10.82 3.65 9.39
N ARG A 46 -12.08 4.00 9.73
CA ARG A 46 -12.37 4.78 10.95
C ARG A 46 -11.97 4.05 12.22
N LYS A 47 -12.25 2.75 12.32
CA LYS A 47 -11.81 1.92 13.48
C LYS A 47 -10.29 1.85 13.58
N LEU A 48 -9.60 1.68 12.45
CA LEU A 48 -8.13 1.70 12.38
C LEU A 48 -7.56 3.07 12.76
N GLY A 49 -8.21 4.15 12.34
CA GLY A 49 -7.89 5.52 12.74
C GLY A 49 -7.99 5.70 14.26
N ALA A 50 -9.09 5.26 14.87
CA ALA A 50 -9.28 5.30 16.33
C ALA A 50 -8.27 4.42 17.11
N LEU A 51 -7.69 3.41 16.46
CA LEU A 51 -6.60 2.60 17.02
C LEU A 51 -5.20 3.20 16.78
N GLY A 52 -5.10 4.36 16.12
CA GLY A 52 -3.83 5.01 15.77
C GLY A 52 -3.09 4.36 14.58
N VAL A 53 -3.70 3.38 13.90
CA VAL A 53 -3.03 2.66 12.80
C VAL A 53 -2.74 3.57 11.61
N LEU A 54 -3.61 4.55 11.35
CA LEU A 54 -3.43 5.50 10.25
C LEU A 54 -2.30 6.51 10.50
N SER A 55 -1.83 6.65 11.75
CA SER A 55 -0.79 7.61 12.14
C SER A 55 0.52 6.99 12.64
N LEU A 56 0.65 5.66 12.67
CA LEU A 56 1.82 4.96 13.25
C LEU A 56 3.18 5.57 12.89
N PRO A 57 3.52 5.87 11.61
CA PRO A 57 4.86 6.34 11.26
C PRO A 57 5.07 7.85 11.46
N HIS A 58 4.04 8.61 11.85
CA HIS A 58 4.09 10.07 11.92
C HIS A 58 4.51 10.56 13.31
N ASP A 59 5.05 11.78 13.38
CA ASP A 59 5.69 12.31 14.58
C ASP A 59 4.69 12.54 15.73
N ALA A 60 5.11 12.23 16.97
CA ALA A 60 4.28 12.39 18.16
C ALA A 60 3.91 13.86 18.45
N GLU A 61 4.68 14.84 17.96
CA GLU A 61 4.34 16.27 18.11
C GLU A 61 3.02 16.67 17.42
N TYR A 62 2.50 15.83 16.52
CA TYR A 62 1.21 15.99 15.85
C TYR A 62 0.19 14.91 16.25
N ASP A 63 0.39 14.24 17.38
CA ASP A 63 -0.39 13.08 17.85
C ASP A 63 -0.23 11.83 16.97
N GLY A 64 0.91 11.70 16.28
CA GLY A 64 1.30 10.49 15.57
C GLY A 64 1.88 9.40 16.49
N GLY A 65 2.04 8.19 15.96
CA GLY A 65 2.55 7.05 16.75
C GLY A 65 4.07 7.03 16.94
N GLU A 66 4.83 7.80 16.16
CA GLU A 66 6.29 7.86 16.13
C GLU A 66 6.97 6.48 16.06
N LEU A 67 6.29 5.49 15.45
CA LEU A 67 6.81 4.14 15.39
C LEU A 67 7.89 3.99 14.31
N PRO A 68 8.96 3.21 14.59
CA PRO A 68 9.91 2.81 13.58
C PRO A 68 9.22 2.11 12.41
N ALA A 69 9.76 2.28 11.19
CA ALA A 69 9.26 1.60 10.00
C ALA A 69 9.28 0.07 10.19
N GLU A 70 10.25 -0.48 10.92
CA GLU A 70 10.27 -1.92 11.24
C GLU A 70 8.99 -2.40 11.94
N VAL A 71 8.43 -1.59 12.84
CA VAL A 71 7.21 -1.93 13.60
C VAL A 71 5.97 -1.67 12.75
N ALA A 72 5.87 -0.48 12.16
CA ALA A 72 4.73 -0.07 11.34
C ALA A 72 4.50 -1.03 10.15
N LEU A 73 5.57 -1.52 9.52
CA LEU A 73 5.47 -2.46 8.40
C LEU A 73 5.05 -3.86 8.85
N GLN A 74 5.36 -4.30 10.08
CA GLN A 74 4.83 -5.57 10.60
C GLN A 74 3.33 -5.49 10.89
N VAL A 75 2.83 -4.33 11.31
CA VAL A 75 1.38 -4.07 11.39
C VAL A 75 0.73 -4.16 10.00
N VAL A 76 1.33 -3.55 8.97
CA VAL A 76 0.84 -3.65 7.58
C VAL A 76 0.85 -5.09 7.07
N GLU A 77 1.90 -5.86 7.37
CA GLU A 77 1.97 -7.27 6.99
C GLU A 77 0.82 -8.06 7.63
N GLU A 78 0.55 -7.86 8.92
CA GLU A 78 -0.52 -8.56 9.62
C GLU A 78 -1.91 -8.19 9.09
N LEU A 79 -2.17 -6.90 8.85
CA LEU A 79 -3.42 -6.46 8.23
C LEU A 79 -3.60 -7.09 6.84
N SER A 80 -2.52 -7.23 6.08
CA SER A 80 -2.53 -7.77 4.72
C SER A 80 -2.65 -9.28 4.68
N ARG A 81 -2.17 -9.98 5.73
CA ARG A 81 -2.40 -11.41 5.94
C ARG A 81 -3.89 -11.72 6.13
N THR A 82 -4.64 -10.81 6.74
CA THR A 82 -6.10 -10.91 6.85
C THR A 82 -6.81 -10.38 5.61
N TRP A 83 -6.52 -9.14 5.22
CA TRP A 83 -7.22 -8.43 4.15
C TRP A 83 -6.31 -7.42 3.42
N ALA A 84 -5.79 -7.83 2.27
CA ALA A 84 -4.87 -7.02 1.47
C ALA A 84 -5.43 -5.63 1.06
N SER A 85 -6.74 -5.49 0.81
CA SER A 85 -7.35 -4.18 0.51
C SER A 85 -7.22 -3.18 1.66
N ILE A 86 -7.29 -3.65 2.91
CA ILE A 86 -7.06 -2.81 4.08
C ILE A 86 -5.59 -2.43 4.20
N GLY A 87 -4.68 -3.42 4.06
CA GLY A 87 -3.24 -3.16 4.11
C GLY A 87 -2.79 -2.13 3.07
N VAL A 88 -3.23 -2.29 1.81
CA VAL A 88 -2.96 -1.31 0.75
C VAL A 88 -3.60 0.05 1.05
N GLY A 89 -4.82 0.09 1.59
CA GLY A 89 -5.48 1.35 1.92
C GLY A 89 -4.72 2.14 2.99
N VAL A 90 -4.26 1.48 4.06
CA VAL A 90 -3.44 2.12 5.11
C VAL A 90 -2.17 2.73 4.49
N THR A 91 -1.50 1.99 3.60
CA THR A 91 -0.24 2.45 3.01
C THR A 91 -0.44 3.61 2.03
N VAL A 92 -1.56 3.61 1.29
CA VAL A 92 -1.94 4.73 0.41
C VAL A 92 -2.28 5.97 1.23
N HIS A 93 -2.95 5.82 2.36
CA HIS A 93 -3.17 6.93 3.28
C HIS A 93 -1.83 7.53 3.75
N TRP A 94 -0.89 6.70 4.23
CA TRP A 94 0.44 7.18 4.60
C TRP A 94 1.17 7.90 3.44
N ALA A 95 1.13 7.33 2.23
CA ALA A 95 1.71 7.97 1.05
C ALA A 95 1.06 9.32 0.71
N SER A 96 -0.25 9.47 0.97
CA SER A 96 -0.98 10.72 0.75
C SER A 96 -0.64 11.81 1.77
N VAL A 97 -0.28 11.43 3.00
CA VAL A 97 0.14 12.35 4.07
C VAL A 97 1.61 12.74 3.92
N HIS A 98 2.45 11.82 3.43
CA HIS A 98 3.90 11.96 3.35
C HIS A 98 4.39 13.30 2.75
N PRO A 99 3.83 13.83 1.64
CA PRO A 99 4.21 15.15 1.13
C PRO A 99 4.11 16.26 2.17
N LEU A 100 2.97 16.35 2.88
CA LEU A 100 2.77 17.41 3.87
C LEU A 100 3.70 17.20 5.07
N TRP A 101 3.79 15.96 5.55
CA TRP A 101 4.60 15.63 6.71
C TRP A 101 6.08 15.96 6.49
N LYS A 102 6.68 15.52 5.37
CA LYS A 102 8.11 15.72 5.11
C LYS A 102 8.46 17.04 4.44
N TRP A 103 7.60 17.56 3.58
CA TRP A 103 7.94 18.68 2.68
C TRP A 103 7.04 19.91 2.85
N GLY A 104 6.07 19.87 3.76
CA GLY A 104 5.28 21.04 4.12
C GLY A 104 6.12 22.12 4.81
N SER A 105 5.65 23.36 4.80
CA SER A 105 6.16 24.38 5.72
C SER A 105 5.68 24.11 7.15
N ASP A 106 6.28 24.76 8.15
CA ASP A 106 5.84 24.65 9.54
C ASP A 106 4.38 25.09 9.71
N GLU A 107 3.95 26.13 8.98
CA GLU A 107 2.57 26.59 8.99
C GLU A 107 1.62 25.56 8.38
N GLN A 108 2.02 24.90 7.28
CA GLN A 108 1.21 23.86 6.64
C GLN A 108 1.07 22.63 7.55
N ARG A 109 2.18 22.16 8.13
CA ARG A 109 2.18 21.04 9.07
C ARG A 109 1.28 21.32 10.26
N LYS A 110 1.51 22.44 10.97
CA LYS A 110 0.70 22.83 12.13
C LYS A 110 -0.78 22.98 11.81
N ARG A 111 -1.10 23.45 10.60
CA ARG A 111 -2.48 23.71 10.20
C ARG A 111 -3.25 22.44 9.81
N TRP A 112 -2.63 21.53 9.07
CA TRP A 112 -3.36 20.43 8.42
C TRP A 112 -2.94 19.04 8.89
N LEU A 113 -1.67 18.85 9.28
CA LEU A 113 -1.16 17.51 9.57
C LEU A 113 -1.93 16.80 10.70
N PRO A 114 -2.25 17.45 11.84
CA PRO A 114 -3.03 16.80 12.90
C PRO A 114 -4.38 16.25 12.42
N GLU A 115 -5.07 16.98 11.54
CA GLU A 115 -6.34 16.55 10.98
C GLU A 115 -6.15 15.36 10.03
N LEU A 116 -5.13 15.40 9.17
CA LEU A 116 -4.86 14.34 8.21
C LEU A 116 -4.46 13.02 8.87
N ILE A 117 -3.79 13.05 10.03
CA ILE A 117 -3.35 11.85 10.75
C ILE A 117 -4.24 11.48 11.95
N SER A 118 -5.27 12.26 12.24
CA SER A 118 -6.23 11.98 13.32
C SER A 118 -6.88 10.60 13.24
N GLY A 119 -6.95 10.03 12.03
CA GLY A 119 -7.66 8.79 11.74
C GLY A 119 -9.10 8.99 11.26
N ASP A 120 -9.61 10.22 11.26
CA ASP A 120 -10.95 10.53 10.75
C ASP A 120 -10.97 10.68 9.22
N LEU A 121 -9.90 11.30 8.68
CA LEU A 121 -9.72 11.51 7.26
C LEU A 121 -8.94 10.37 6.61
N LEU A 122 -9.29 10.08 5.36
CA LEU A 122 -8.62 9.14 4.51
C LEU A 122 -8.10 9.86 3.27
N GLY A 123 -6.89 9.51 2.83
CA GLY A 123 -6.22 10.23 1.76
C GLY A 123 -5.98 9.37 0.54
N GLY A 124 -5.95 10.01 -0.62
CA GLY A 124 -5.57 9.43 -1.91
C GLY A 124 -4.29 10.07 -2.46
N PHE A 125 -3.54 9.32 -3.28
CA PHE A 125 -2.28 9.80 -3.86
C PHE A 125 -2.37 9.85 -5.39
N CYS A 126 -2.37 11.07 -5.94
CA CYS A 126 -2.73 11.38 -7.31
C CYS A 126 -1.48 11.68 -8.17
N LEU A 127 -0.81 10.61 -8.59
CA LEU A 127 0.39 10.69 -9.44
C LEU A 127 0.10 10.28 -10.90
N SER A 128 -0.29 9.02 -11.10
CA SER A 128 -0.40 8.38 -12.42
C SER A 128 -1.53 8.93 -13.27
N GLU A 129 -1.33 8.87 -14.58
CA GLU A 129 -2.31 9.22 -15.61
C GLU A 129 -2.37 8.10 -16.66
N PRO A 130 -3.42 8.05 -17.51
CA PRO A 130 -3.54 7.01 -18.54
C PRO A 130 -2.29 6.86 -19.41
N GLU A 131 -1.65 7.99 -19.75
CA GLU A 131 -0.44 8.05 -20.60
C GLU A 131 0.86 8.20 -19.79
N ALA A 132 0.80 8.24 -18.45
CA ALA A 132 1.94 8.49 -17.57
C ALA A 132 1.88 7.58 -16.32
N GLY A 133 2.26 6.30 -16.53
CA GLY A 133 2.41 5.31 -15.46
C GLY A 133 3.86 5.21 -14.98
N SER A 134 4.64 4.34 -15.63
CA SER A 134 6.07 4.14 -15.34
C SER A 134 6.94 5.38 -15.61
N ASP A 135 6.49 6.29 -16.48
CA ASP A 135 7.07 7.61 -16.69
C ASP A 135 6.14 8.69 -16.12
N PRO A 136 6.14 8.90 -14.79
CA PRO A 136 5.29 9.93 -14.18
C PRO A 136 5.67 11.35 -14.62
N GLY A 137 6.87 11.57 -15.17
CA GLY A 137 7.32 12.87 -15.66
C GLY A 137 6.54 13.37 -16.89
N ALA A 138 5.93 12.44 -17.63
CA ALA A 138 5.14 12.71 -18.83
C ALA A 138 3.70 13.19 -18.56
N MET A 139 3.32 13.37 -17.28
CA MET A 139 1.96 13.78 -16.90
C MET A 139 1.48 15.07 -17.59
N LYS A 140 0.18 15.12 -17.89
CA LYS A 140 -0.50 16.20 -18.60
C LYS A 140 -1.41 17.03 -17.70
N THR A 141 -1.80 16.55 -16.51
CA THR A 141 -2.56 17.36 -15.55
C THR A 141 -1.79 18.64 -15.26
N THR A 142 -2.45 19.80 -15.41
CA THR A 142 -1.85 21.12 -15.21
C THR A 142 -2.34 21.75 -13.92
N ALA A 143 -1.56 22.69 -13.40
CA ALA A 143 -1.94 23.61 -12.35
C ALA A 143 -1.47 25.02 -12.75
N THR A 144 -2.39 25.87 -13.22
CA THR A 144 -2.08 27.23 -13.67
C THR A 144 -2.29 28.21 -12.53
N ARG A 145 -1.28 29.02 -12.23
CA ARG A 145 -1.39 30.03 -11.16
C ARG A 145 -2.28 31.19 -11.61
N GLU A 146 -3.29 31.49 -10.81
CA GLU A 146 -4.20 32.63 -10.97
C GLU A 146 -4.25 33.42 -9.66
N GLY A 147 -3.43 34.47 -9.55
CA GLY A 147 -3.32 35.27 -8.33
C GLY A 147 -2.80 34.47 -7.13
N ASN A 148 -3.65 34.29 -6.11
CA ASN A 148 -3.36 33.54 -4.89
C ASN A 148 -3.87 32.08 -4.94
N GLU A 149 -4.26 31.59 -6.10
CA GLU A 149 -4.75 30.22 -6.32
C GLU A 149 -4.03 29.55 -7.50
N TYR A 150 -4.20 28.24 -7.59
CA TYR A 150 -3.92 27.43 -8.77
C TYR A 150 -5.23 26.84 -9.27
N VAL A 151 -5.39 26.78 -10.59
CA VAL A 151 -6.48 26.09 -11.26
C VAL A 151 -5.94 24.77 -11.82
N ILE A 152 -6.41 23.66 -11.27
CA ILE A 152 -5.99 22.31 -11.66
C ILE A 152 -6.95 21.75 -12.69
N ASN A 153 -6.41 21.27 -13.81
CA ASN A 153 -7.15 20.62 -14.88
C ASN A 153 -6.45 19.33 -15.31
N GLY A 154 -7.20 18.22 -15.36
CA GLY A 154 -6.66 16.95 -15.84
C GLY A 154 -7.36 15.74 -15.27
N VAL A 155 -6.70 14.60 -15.48
CA VAL A 155 -7.24 13.29 -15.17
C VAL A 155 -6.13 12.44 -14.57
N LYS A 156 -6.39 11.93 -13.38
CA LYS A 156 -5.54 10.95 -12.69
C LYS A 156 -6.18 9.58 -12.78
N ALA A 157 -5.37 8.57 -13.05
CA ALA A 157 -5.85 7.21 -13.27
C ALA A 157 -5.34 6.26 -12.19
N TRP A 158 -6.14 5.24 -11.90
CA TRP A 158 -5.79 4.16 -10.97
C TRP A 158 -5.60 4.64 -9.53
N ILE A 159 -6.40 5.61 -9.09
CA ILE A 159 -6.26 6.22 -7.77
C ILE A 159 -6.98 5.35 -6.75
N THR A 160 -6.20 4.70 -5.89
CA THR A 160 -6.72 4.04 -4.69
C THR A 160 -7.38 5.07 -3.78
N HIS A 161 -8.54 4.71 -3.24
CA HIS A 161 -9.49 5.62 -2.55
C HIS A 161 -10.15 6.66 -3.46
N GLY A 162 -10.07 6.51 -4.79
CA GLY A 162 -10.78 7.40 -5.71
C GLY A 162 -12.29 7.42 -5.41
N GLY A 163 -12.81 8.60 -5.09
CA GLY A 163 -14.21 8.82 -4.70
C GLY A 163 -14.53 8.51 -3.23
N GLU A 164 -13.56 8.01 -2.45
CA GLU A 164 -13.70 7.67 -1.02
C GLU A 164 -12.79 8.49 -0.11
N ALA A 165 -11.69 9.03 -0.66
CA ALA A 165 -10.77 9.88 0.07
C ALA A 165 -11.40 11.23 0.40
N ASP A 166 -11.02 11.80 1.54
CA ASP A 166 -11.41 13.14 1.97
C ASP A 166 -10.40 14.19 1.51
N PHE A 167 -9.19 13.78 1.12
CA PHE A 167 -8.18 14.64 0.52
C PHE A 167 -7.28 13.87 -0.44
N TYR A 168 -6.64 14.61 -1.34
CA TYR A 168 -5.67 14.08 -2.29
C TYR A 168 -4.35 14.86 -2.21
N SER A 169 -3.23 14.13 -2.24
CA SER A 169 -1.94 14.70 -2.65
C SER A 169 -1.85 14.62 -4.17
N VAL A 170 -1.94 15.75 -4.85
CA VAL A 170 -2.05 15.84 -6.32
C VAL A 170 -0.75 16.35 -6.93
N MET A 171 -0.20 15.60 -7.87
CA MET A 171 0.93 16.04 -8.69
C MET A 171 0.40 16.64 -9.99
N ALA A 172 0.75 17.89 -10.26
CA ALA A 172 0.29 18.61 -11.44
C ALA A 172 1.39 19.52 -12.00
N ARG A 173 1.39 19.71 -13.32
CA ARG A 173 2.36 20.49 -14.06
C ARG A 173 2.08 21.99 -13.92
N THR A 174 3.02 22.72 -13.32
CA THR A 174 2.99 24.19 -13.21
C THR A 174 3.86 24.87 -14.27
N SER A 175 4.81 24.17 -14.91
CA SER A 175 5.64 24.71 -15.99
C SER A 175 5.99 23.70 -17.10
N GLY A 176 6.54 24.21 -18.20
CA GLY A 176 7.01 23.41 -19.35
C GLY A 176 8.32 22.65 -19.13
N ASP A 177 8.94 22.71 -17.94
CA ASP A 177 10.29 22.20 -17.66
C ASP A 177 10.36 20.67 -17.47
N GLY A 178 9.51 19.93 -18.20
CA GLY A 178 9.42 18.47 -18.12
C GLY A 178 9.18 17.99 -16.69
N ALA A 179 9.99 17.03 -16.23
CA ALA A 179 9.91 16.49 -14.87
C ALA A 179 10.09 17.56 -13.77
N LYS A 180 10.85 18.62 -14.04
CA LYS A 180 11.09 19.75 -13.12
C LYS A 180 9.98 20.80 -13.17
N GLY A 181 8.96 20.62 -14.00
CA GLY A 181 7.78 21.48 -14.05
C GLY A 181 6.59 20.95 -13.27
N ILE A 182 6.77 19.90 -12.46
CA ILE A 182 5.70 19.25 -11.68
C ILE A 182 5.73 19.74 -10.24
N SER A 183 4.57 20.08 -9.69
CA SER A 183 4.37 20.56 -8.32
C SER A 183 3.41 19.64 -7.55
N CYS A 184 3.42 19.70 -6.22
CA CYS A 184 2.56 18.90 -5.35
C CYS A 184 1.55 19.79 -4.61
N PHE A 185 0.31 19.34 -4.51
CA PHE A 185 -0.79 20.10 -3.90
C PHE A 185 -1.58 19.22 -2.93
N LEU A 186 -1.93 19.78 -1.77
CA LEU A 186 -2.91 19.18 -0.85
C LEU A 186 -4.33 19.67 -1.20
N VAL A 187 -5.15 18.80 -1.76
CA VAL A 187 -6.46 19.15 -2.29
C VAL A 187 -7.57 18.44 -1.51
N PRO A 188 -8.48 19.15 -0.82
CA PRO A 188 -9.67 18.56 -0.22
C PRO A 188 -10.54 17.90 -1.29
N ALA A 189 -11.07 16.71 -1.02
CA ALA A 189 -11.84 15.94 -2.00
C ALA A 189 -13.19 16.56 -2.35
N ASP A 190 -13.74 17.42 -1.49
CA ASP A 190 -14.97 18.17 -1.69
C ASP A 190 -14.78 19.48 -2.46
N THR A 191 -13.55 19.78 -2.91
CA THR A 191 -13.28 20.99 -3.71
C THR A 191 -14.09 20.93 -5.01
N PRO A 192 -14.86 21.98 -5.36
CA PRO A 192 -15.64 22.02 -6.59
C PRO A 192 -14.80 21.73 -7.84
N GLY A 193 -15.33 20.89 -8.74
CA GLY A 193 -14.66 20.45 -9.96
C GLY A 193 -13.94 19.10 -9.84
N ILE A 194 -13.89 18.50 -8.64
CA ILE A 194 -13.38 17.13 -8.44
C ILE A 194 -14.52 16.13 -8.66
N SER A 195 -14.27 15.08 -9.42
CA SER A 195 -15.16 13.94 -9.54
C SER A 195 -14.38 12.64 -9.69
N ALA A 196 -14.96 11.52 -9.24
CA ALA A 196 -14.41 10.18 -9.44
C ALA A 196 -15.27 9.39 -10.42
N ALA A 197 -14.62 8.65 -11.32
CA ALA A 197 -15.30 7.69 -12.18
C ALA A 197 -15.78 6.47 -11.38
N PRO A 198 -16.71 5.67 -11.92
CA PRO A 198 -17.04 4.37 -11.34
C PRO A 198 -15.77 3.53 -11.09
N PRO A 199 -15.71 2.77 -9.99
CA PRO A 199 -14.53 1.96 -9.68
C PRO A 199 -14.15 0.98 -10.79
N GLU A 200 -12.85 0.80 -10.95
CA GLU A 200 -12.24 -0.08 -11.93
C GLU A 200 -12.63 -1.54 -11.70
N ARG A 201 -12.89 -2.26 -12.79
CA ARG A 201 -13.15 -3.70 -12.77
C ARG A 201 -11.82 -4.46 -12.78
N LYS A 202 -11.32 -4.77 -11.59
CA LYS A 202 -9.99 -5.35 -11.36
C LYS A 202 -10.01 -6.88 -11.28
N MET A 203 -8.82 -7.48 -11.37
CA MET A 203 -8.61 -8.91 -11.15
C MET A 203 -8.79 -9.29 -9.66
N GLY A 204 -8.34 -8.43 -8.74
CA GLY A 204 -8.43 -8.62 -7.29
C GLY A 204 -8.33 -7.26 -6.58
N LEU A 205 -8.29 -7.28 -5.24
CA LEU A 205 -8.44 -6.10 -4.39
C LEU A 205 -9.72 -5.33 -4.72
N ASN A 206 -10.84 -6.05 -4.82
CA ASN A 206 -12.13 -5.47 -5.18
C ASN A 206 -12.68 -4.59 -4.05
N GLY A 207 -12.39 -4.93 -2.79
CA GLY A 207 -12.72 -4.09 -1.63
C GLY A 207 -11.93 -2.78 -1.58
N SER A 208 -10.80 -2.70 -2.30
CA SER A 208 -10.07 -1.45 -2.51
C SER A 208 -10.67 -0.71 -3.71
N ARG A 209 -11.32 0.43 -3.45
CA ARG A 209 -11.81 1.29 -4.53
C ARG A 209 -10.65 1.94 -5.26
N THR A 210 -10.63 1.77 -6.57
CA THR A 210 -9.64 2.33 -7.48
C THR A 210 -10.43 3.00 -8.60
N SER A 211 -10.23 4.29 -8.83
CA SER A 211 -10.98 5.04 -9.84
C SER A 211 -10.08 6.04 -10.56
N GLU A 212 -10.54 6.46 -11.73
CA GLU A 212 -10.11 7.74 -12.31
C GLU A 212 -10.62 8.89 -11.42
N VAL A 213 -9.77 9.90 -11.19
CA VAL A 213 -10.13 11.15 -10.50
C VAL A 213 -9.89 12.31 -11.47
N ARG A 214 -10.97 13.03 -11.77
CA ARG A 214 -10.99 14.15 -12.72
C ARG A 214 -10.99 15.48 -11.97
N PHE A 215 -10.21 16.41 -12.50
CA PHE A 215 -10.11 17.79 -12.03
C PHE A 215 -10.54 18.72 -13.17
N GLU A 216 -11.67 19.40 -12.99
CA GLU A 216 -12.20 20.38 -13.93
C GLU A 216 -12.25 21.76 -13.27
N ASN A 217 -11.29 22.62 -13.61
CA ASN A 217 -11.16 23.96 -13.05
C ASN A 217 -11.12 24.00 -11.51
N VAL A 218 -10.48 23.00 -10.90
CA VAL A 218 -10.39 22.88 -9.44
C VAL A 218 -9.48 23.97 -8.90
N ARG A 219 -10.06 24.89 -8.12
CA ARG A 219 -9.32 26.04 -7.54
C ARG A 219 -8.76 25.67 -6.19
N VAL A 220 -7.44 25.81 -6.05
CA VAL A 220 -6.69 25.45 -4.84
C VAL A 220 -5.87 26.65 -4.41
N SER A 221 -5.98 27.05 -3.14
CA SER A 221 -5.17 28.17 -2.63
C SER A 221 -3.67 27.87 -2.78
N ALA A 222 -2.88 28.90 -3.12
CA ALA A 222 -1.44 28.77 -3.29
C ALA A 222 -0.72 28.27 -2.02
N ASN A 223 -1.31 28.47 -0.84
CA ASN A 223 -0.77 27.95 0.42
C ASN A 223 -0.92 26.42 0.57
N ARG A 224 -1.66 25.74 -0.31
CA ARG A 224 -1.80 24.28 -0.36
C ARG A 224 -0.78 23.62 -1.29
N ARG A 225 0.09 24.41 -1.96
CA ARG A 225 1.26 23.88 -2.67
C ARG A 225 2.29 23.40 -1.65
N ILE A 226 2.67 22.14 -1.71
CA ILE A 226 3.67 21.53 -0.83
C ILE A 226 5.04 21.62 -1.49
N GLY A 227 6.02 22.17 -0.76
CA GLY A 227 7.34 22.49 -1.30
C GLY A 227 7.29 23.57 -2.39
N ASP A 228 8.38 23.70 -3.13
CA ASP A 228 8.50 24.65 -4.24
C ASP A 228 7.89 24.16 -5.55
N GLU A 229 7.56 25.11 -6.43
CA GLU A 229 7.16 24.81 -7.80
C GLU A 229 8.27 23.99 -8.47
N GLY A 230 7.88 22.93 -9.17
CA GLY A 230 8.84 22.03 -9.82
C GLY A 230 9.47 20.96 -8.91
N ARG A 231 9.14 20.93 -7.61
CA ARG A 231 9.58 19.90 -6.66
C ARG A 231 8.65 18.70 -6.54
N GLY A 232 7.45 18.77 -7.13
CA GLY A 232 6.39 17.79 -6.95
C GLY A 232 6.77 16.37 -7.33
N LEU A 233 7.51 16.17 -8.44
CA LEU A 233 7.96 14.82 -8.80
C LEU A 233 9.00 14.27 -7.80
N ALA A 234 9.89 15.12 -7.30
CA ALA A 234 10.89 14.70 -6.31
C ALA A 234 10.21 14.28 -4.99
N ILE A 235 9.22 15.06 -4.54
CA ILE A 235 8.38 14.75 -3.38
C ILE A 235 7.61 13.43 -3.59
N ALA A 236 7.08 13.20 -4.80
CA ALA A 236 6.39 11.97 -5.13
C ALA A 236 7.31 10.75 -5.04
N LEU A 237 8.52 10.85 -5.61
CA LEU A 237 9.50 9.76 -5.60
C LEU A 237 10.01 9.44 -4.17
N ASP A 238 10.14 10.46 -3.32
CA ASP A 238 10.50 10.29 -1.91
C ASP A 238 9.42 9.50 -1.14
N ALA A 239 8.13 9.78 -1.39
CA ALA A 239 7.03 8.99 -0.84
C ALA A 239 7.07 7.52 -1.32
N LEU A 240 7.35 7.31 -2.61
CA LEU A 240 7.40 5.97 -3.22
C LEU A 240 8.54 5.09 -2.67
N ASP A 241 9.65 5.65 -2.20
CA ASP A 241 10.72 4.86 -1.57
C ASP A 241 10.23 4.16 -0.29
N THR A 242 9.40 4.83 0.51
CA THR A 242 8.73 4.22 1.67
C THR A 242 7.56 3.34 1.23
N GLY A 243 6.81 3.74 0.20
CA GLY A 243 5.72 2.96 -0.40
C GLY A 243 6.16 1.57 -0.89
N ARG A 244 7.37 1.44 -1.44
CA ARG A 244 7.95 0.15 -1.84
C ARG A 244 8.07 -0.83 -0.66
N LEU A 245 8.51 -0.36 0.51
CA LEU A 245 8.58 -1.20 1.71
C LEU A 245 7.19 -1.59 2.21
N CYS A 246 6.23 -0.67 2.13
CA CYS A 246 4.84 -0.94 2.44
C CYS A 246 4.28 -2.07 1.57
N ILE A 247 4.50 -2.02 0.26
CA ILE A 247 4.07 -3.09 -0.65
C ILE A 247 4.83 -4.40 -0.40
N ALA A 248 6.11 -4.34 -0.01
CA ALA A 248 6.84 -5.54 0.37
C ALA A 248 6.21 -6.23 1.59
N ALA A 249 5.78 -5.45 2.60
CA ALA A 249 5.06 -5.96 3.75
C ALA A 249 3.68 -6.51 3.35
N VAL A 250 2.90 -5.79 2.54
CA VAL A 250 1.60 -6.27 2.02
C VAL A 250 1.76 -7.61 1.30
N SER A 251 2.76 -7.71 0.42
CA SER A 251 3.06 -8.92 -0.36
C SER A 251 3.43 -10.10 0.54
N THR A 252 4.25 -9.83 1.55
CA THR A 252 4.66 -10.85 2.52
C THR A 252 3.46 -11.35 3.34
N GLY A 253 2.53 -10.46 3.72
CA GLY A 253 1.30 -10.83 4.41
C GLY A 253 0.41 -11.75 3.57
N VAL A 254 0.21 -11.42 2.29
CA VAL A 254 -0.56 -12.26 1.37
C VAL A 254 0.11 -13.61 1.13
N ALA A 255 1.43 -13.65 0.98
CA ALA A 255 2.18 -14.90 0.89
C ALA A 255 1.99 -15.76 2.15
N GLN A 256 2.09 -15.14 3.34
CA GLN A 256 1.88 -15.83 4.60
C GLN A 256 0.46 -16.40 4.73
N ALA A 257 -0.57 -15.63 4.36
CA ALA A 257 -1.95 -16.09 4.39
C ALA A 257 -2.17 -17.32 3.50
N ALA A 258 -1.61 -17.29 2.28
CA ALA A 258 -1.71 -18.39 1.35
C ALA A 258 -0.99 -19.65 1.84
N LEU A 259 0.20 -19.49 2.44
CA LEU A 259 0.93 -20.58 3.08
C LEU A 259 0.14 -21.18 4.25
N ASP A 260 -0.44 -20.35 5.12
CA ASP A 260 -1.21 -20.82 6.27
C ASP A 260 -2.43 -21.63 5.81
N HIS A 261 -3.20 -21.10 4.85
CA HIS A 261 -4.34 -21.80 4.26
C HIS A 261 -3.95 -23.12 3.58
N ALA A 262 -2.85 -23.14 2.82
CA ALA A 262 -2.36 -24.34 2.16
C ALA A 262 -1.92 -25.41 3.17
N ALA A 263 -1.17 -25.01 4.20
CA ALA A 263 -0.69 -25.92 5.22
C ALA A 263 -1.84 -26.50 6.07
N ASP A 264 -2.85 -25.69 6.39
CA ASP A 264 -4.02 -26.14 7.15
C ASP A 264 -4.89 -27.10 6.34
N TYR A 265 -5.14 -26.80 5.07
CA TYR A 265 -5.86 -27.71 4.17
C TYR A 265 -5.08 -29.01 3.95
N ALA A 266 -3.76 -28.93 3.79
CA ALA A 266 -2.93 -30.12 3.61
C ALA A 266 -2.97 -31.07 4.80
N ARG A 267 -3.11 -30.54 6.02
CA ARG A 267 -3.23 -31.34 7.26
C ARG A 267 -4.57 -32.06 7.37
N THR A 268 -5.64 -31.48 6.86
CA THR A 268 -7.00 -32.02 7.05
C THR A 268 -7.51 -32.81 5.86
N ARG A 269 -7.13 -32.44 4.63
CA ARG A 269 -7.55 -33.13 3.40
C ARG A 269 -6.87 -34.49 3.30
N GLN A 270 -7.65 -35.54 3.05
CA GLN A 270 -7.14 -36.91 2.86
C GLN A 270 -7.26 -37.36 1.40
N GLN A 271 -6.23 -38.04 0.91
CA GLN A 271 -6.22 -38.82 -0.34
C GLN A 271 -5.37 -40.07 -0.18
N PHE A 272 -5.69 -41.13 -0.92
CA PHE A 272 -5.01 -42.42 -0.81
C PHE A 272 -4.88 -42.93 0.64
N GLY A 273 -5.91 -42.68 1.46
CA GLY A 273 -5.99 -43.16 2.85
C GLY A 273 -5.19 -42.37 3.89
N ARG A 274 -4.59 -41.21 3.57
CA ARG A 274 -3.86 -40.38 4.54
C ARG A 274 -3.95 -38.87 4.25
N PRO A 275 -3.64 -37.98 5.21
CA PRO A 275 -3.51 -36.55 4.98
C PRO A 275 -2.57 -36.22 3.82
N ILE A 276 -2.91 -35.22 3.00
CA ILE A 276 -2.08 -34.88 1.83
C ILE A 276 -0.74 -34.25 2.23
N ILE A 277 -0.63 -33.70 3.44
CA ILE A 277 0.64 -33.17 3.96
C ILE A 277 1.73 -34.25 4.10
N ASP A 278 1.36 -35.53 4.19
CA ASP A 278 2.29 -36.66 4.31
C ASP A 278 2.90 -37.09 2.96
N PHE A 279 2.46 -36.51 1.84
CA PHE A 279 3.09 -36.71 0.55
C PHE A 279 4.27 -35.75 0.40
N GLN A 280 5.47 -36.29 0.20
CA GLN A 280 6.70 -35.53 0.06
C GLN A 280 6.61 -34.38 -0.97
N GLY A 281 5.91 -34.59 -2.10
CA GLY A 281 5.70 -33.54 -3.10
C GLY A 281 4.94 -32.33 -2.55
N VAL A 282 3.94 -32.53 -1.70
CA VAL A 282 3.21 -31.46 -1.02
C VAL A 282 4.09 -30.81 0.05
N SER A 283 4.81 -31.62 0.83
CA SER A 283 5.71 -31.10 1.86
C SER A 283 6.82 -30.21 1.28
N PHE A 284 7.36 -30.53 0.11
CA PHE A 284 8.35 -29.71 -0.60
C PHE A 284 7.78 -28.37 -1.05
N LEU A 285 6.56 -28.34 -1.63
CA LEU A 285 5.89 -27.09 -1.97
C LEU A 285 5.73 -26.18 -0.74
N LEU A 286 5.23 -26.73 0.38
CA LEU A 286 5.06 -25.97 1.62
C LEU A 286 6.40 -25.46 2.18
N ALA A 287 7.47 -26.26 2.06
CA ALA A 287 8.82 -25.86 2.48
C ALA A 287 9.34 -24.67 1.65
N ASP A 288 9.21 -24.73 0.32
CA ASP A 288 9.63 -23.65 -0.58
C ASP A 288 8.80 -22.38 -0.37
N MET A 289 7.48 -22.52 -0.16
CA MET A 289 6.60 -21.41 0.17
C MET A 289 7.03 -20.72 1.48
N SER A 290 7.35 -21.50 2.51
CA SER A 290 7.85 -21.01 3.80
C SER A 290 9.19 -20.29 3.69
N ALA A 291 10.15 -20.89 2.96
CA ALA A 291 11.47 -20.32 2.76
C ALA A 291 11.40 -18.97 2.03
N ARG A 292 10.61 -18.89 0.95
CA ARG A 292 10.41 -17.65 0.18
C ARG A 292 9.77 -16.56 1.02
N THR A 293 8.69 -16.89 1.74
CA THR A 293 7.97 -15.93 2.58
C THR A 293 8.87 -15.37 3.69
N SER A 294 9.67 -16.25 4.32
CA SER A 294 10.64 -15.84 5.35
C SER A 294 11.76 -14.95 4.79
N ALA A 295 12.26 -15.27 3.59
CA ALA A 295 13.28 -14.47 2.91
C ALA A 295 12.75 -13.07 2.53
N ALA A 296 11.53 -12.98 1.99
CA ALA A 296 10.87 -11.71 1.69
C ALA A 296 10.73 -10.84 2.94
N ARG A 297 10.30 -11.45 4.06
CA ARG A 297 10.17 -10.78 5.35
C ARG A 297 11.50 -10.23 5.86
N ALA A 298 12.53 -11.07 5.87
CA ALA A 298 13.85 -10.68 6.34
C ALA A 298 14.40 -9.49 5.52
N LEU A 299 14.20 -9.51 4.20
CA LEU A 299 14.69 -8.47 3.30
C LEU A 299 14.00 -7.12 3.53
N TYR A 300 12.66 -7.09 3.62
CA TYR A 300 11.97 -5.82 3.86
C TYR A 300 12.24 -5.27 5.26
N LEU A 301 12.40 -6.14 6.28
CA LEU A 301 12.75 -5.71 7.63
C LEU A 301 14.18 -5.16 7.71
N ASP A 302 15.16 -5.72 6.98
CA ASP A 302 16.50 -5.13 6.90
C ASP A 302 16.44 -3.71 6.29
N ALA A 303 15.67 -3.53 5.22
CA ALA A 303 15.49 -2.22 4.61
C ALA A 303 14.78 -1.22 5.53
N ALA A 304 13.77 -1.67 6.29
CA ALA A 304 13.08 -0.86 7.28
C ALA A 304 14.03 -0.38 8.39
N ARG A 305 14.84 -1.29 8.96
CA ARG A 305 15.84 -0.96 9.98
C ARG A 305 16.89 0.04 9.49
N ARG A 306 17.28 -0.02 8.21
CA ARG A 306 18.19 0.97 7.60
C ARG A 306 17.54 2.34 7.49
N LYS A 307 16.28 2.39 7.04
CA LYS A 307 15.48 3.62 7.01
C LYS A 307 15.41 4.25 8.41
N ASP A 308 15.10 3.46 9.43
CA ASP A 308 14.98 3.94 10.81
C ASP A 308 16.29 4.50 11.37
N ARG A 309 17.44 4.04 10.85
CA ARG A 309 18.78 4.54 11.22
C ARG A 309 19.28 5.69 10.32
N GLY A 310 18.47 6.17 9.38
CA GLY A 310 18.88 7.21 8.43
C GLY A 310 19.97 6.75 7.44
N VAL A 311 20.15 5.45 7.25
CA VAL A 311 21.12 4.88 6.31
C VAL A 311 20.44 4.73 4.93
N PRO A 312 21.14 4.98 3.81
CA PRO A 312 20.57 4.80 2.47
C PRO A 312 19.92 3.43 2.30
N PHE A 313 18.65 3.42 1.89
CA PHE A 313 17.83 2.21 1.79
C PHE A 313 17.08 2.07 0.45
N THR A 314 17.12 3.06 -0.44
CA THR A 314 16.35 3.08 -1.71
C THR A 314 16.55 1.82 -2.56
N ARG A 315 17.79 1.38 -2.80
CA ARG A 315 18.07 0.14 -3.53
C ARG A 315 17.48 -1.08 -2.83
N LEU A 316 17.67 -1.18 -1.52
CA LEU A 316 17.19 -2.32 -0.75
C LEU A 316 15.66 -2.35 -0.65
N ALA A 317 14.99 -1.19 -0.65
CA ALA A 317 13.54 -1.10 -0.77
C ALA A 317 13.03 -1.62 -2.13
N ALA A 318 13.74 -1.30 -3.22
CA ALA A 318 13.42 -1.83 -4.54
C ALA A 318 13.63 -3.36 -4.61
N GLU A 319 14.71 -3.88 -4.01
CA GLU A 319 14.96 -5.32 -3.87
C GLU A 319 13.87 -6.01 -3.04
N ALA A 320 13.51 -5.44 -1.89
CA ALA A 320 12.46 -5.94 -1.01
C ALA A 320 11.12 -6.02 -1.75
N LYS A 321 10.69 -4.94 -2.42
CA LYS A 321 9.44 -4.93 -3.17
C LYS A 321 9.44 -5.95 -4.31
N LEU A 322 10.55 -6.04 -5.05
CA LEU A 322 10.71 -7.02 -6.12
C LEU A 322 10.58 -8.46 -5.61
N VAL A 323 11.37 -8.82 -4.59
CA VAL A 323 11.43 -10.18 -4.03
C VAL A 323 10.11 -10.54 -3.36
N ALA A 324 9.52 -9.64 -2.57
CA ALA A 324 8.30 -9.92 -1.84
C ALA A 324 7.09 -10.08 -2.78
N SER A 325 6.96 -9.25 -3.82
CA SER A 325 5.86 -9.37 -4.78
C SER A 325 6.00 -10.59 -5.70
N ASP A 326 7.21 -10.93 -6.14
CA ASP A 326 7.47 -12.19 -6.87
C ASP A 326 7.21 -13.41 -5.97
N THR A 327 7.54 -13.32 -4.68
CA THR A 327 7.23 -14.33 -3.66
C THR A 327 5.73 -14.51 -3.48
N ALA A 328 4.97 -13.42 -3.30
CA ALA A 328 3.53 -13.49 -3.14
C ALA A 328 2.85 -14.20 -4.31
N MET A 329 3.25 -13.88 -5.55
CA MET A 329 2.70 -14.53 -6.74
C MET A 329 3.04 -16.03 -6.79
N ALA A 330 4.29 -16.42 -6.49
CA ALA A 330 4.69 -17.82 -6.47
C ALA A 330 3.94 -18.61 -5.38
N VAL A 331 3.95 -18.11 -4.15
CA VAL A 331 3.35 -18.78 -2.98
C VAL A 331 1.84 -18.93 -3.13
N THR A 332 1.16 -17.89 -3.63
CA THR A 332 -0.30 -17.97 -3.84
C THR A 332 -0.68 -18.93 -4.97
N THR A 333 0.13 -19.02 -6.02
CA THR A 333 -0.06 -20.01 -7.10
C THR A 333 0.11 -21.44 -6.57
N ASP A 334 1.15 -21.69 -5.79
CA ASP A 334 1.38 -23.01 -5.17
C ASP A 334 0.30 -23.35 -4.14
N ALA A 335 -0.24 -22.36 -3.42
CA ALA A 335 -1.36 -22.57 -2.51
C ALA A 335 -2.62 -23.06 -3.25
N VAL A 336 -2.95 -22.48 -4.40
CA VAL A 336 -4.03 -23.00 -5.27
C VAL A 336 -3.72 -24.44 -5.69
N GLN A 337 -2.48 -24.75 -6.06
CA GLN A 337 -2.06 -26.09 -6.46
C GLN A 337 -2.19 -27.12 -5.32
N VAL A 338 -1.88 -26.76 -4.07
CA VAL A 338 -2.06 -27.61 -2.88
C VAL A 338 -3.53 -27.97 -2.66
N TYR A 339 -4.45 -27.04 -2.94
CA TYR A 339 -5.89 -27.30 -2.87
C TYR A 339 -6.41 -28.15 -4.04
N GLY A 340 -5.71 -28.19 -5.16
CA GLY A 340 -6.15 -28.84 -6.39
C GLY A 340 -7.40 -28.16 -6.96
N GLY A 341 -8.38 -28.95 -7.42
CA GLY A 341 -9.62 -28.40 -8.00
C GLY A 341 -10.41 -27.49 -7.05
N ALA A 342 -10.35 -27.73 -5.74
CA ALA A 342 -10.97 -26.88 -4.73
C ALA A 342 -10.34 -25.47 -4.70
N GLY A 343 -9.05 -25.36 -4.98
CA GLY A 343 -8.33 -24.09 -4.94
C GLY A 343 -8.71 -23.15 -6.08
N TYR A 344 -9.44 -23.64 -7.07
CA TYR A 344 -9.94 -22.86 -8.20
C TYR A 344 -11.37 -22.35 -7.98
N THR A 345 -12.07 -22.84 -6.94
CA THR A 345 -13.42 -22.36 -6.60
C THR A 345 -13.35 -21.23 -5.59
N ARG A 346 -14.35 -20.36 -5.62
CA ARG A 346 -14.44 -19.19 -4.71
C ARG A 346 -14.91 -19.56 -3.30
N ASP A 347 -15.19 -20.83 -3.05
CA ASP A 347 -15.47 -21.34 -1.70
C ASP A 347 -14.23 -21.30 -0.81
N TYR A 348 -13.04 -21.23 -1.41
CA TYR A 348 -11.77 -21.19 -0.71
C TYR A 348 -11.00 -19.89 -1.00
N PRO A 349 -10.29 -19.32 -0.01
CA PRO A 349 -9.70 -17.98 -0.14
C PRO A 349 -8.45 -17.93 -1.03
N VAL A 350 -7.83 -19.07 -1.36
CA VAL A 350 -6.52 -19.11 -2.04
C VAL A 350 -6.57 -18.55 -3.47
N GLU A 351 -7.69 -18.71 -4.19
CA GLU A 351 -7.85 -18.11 -5.52
C GLU A 351 -7.87 -16.58 -5.45
N ARG A 352 -8.54 -16.03 -4.43
CA ARG A 352 -8.59 -14.59 -4.18
C ARG A 352 -7.20 -14.04 -3.87
N LEU A 353 -6.46 -14.69 -2.97
CA LEU A 353 -5.09 -14.30 -2.64
C LEU A 353 -4.17 -14.31 -3.87
N MET A 354 -4.34 -15.30 -4.77
CA MET A 354 -3.60 -15.35 -6.04
C MET A 354 -3.93 -14.17 -6.96
N ARG A 355 -5.21 -13.80 -7.07
CA ARG A 355 -5.63 -12.61 -7.84
C ARG A 355 -5.09 -11.32 -7.23
N GLU A 356 -5.13 -11.20 -5.90
CA GLU A 356 -4.62 -10.04 -5.16
C GLU A 356 -3.10 -9.90 -5.25
N ALA A 357 -2.34 -11.00 -5.26
CA ALA A 357 -0.88 -10.97 -5.35
C ALA A 357 -0.37 -10.36 -6.67
N LYS A 358 -1.11 -10.52 -7.77
CA LYS A 358 -0.66 -10.10 -9.11
C LYS A 358 -0.40 -8.60 -9.22
N ILE A 359 -1.25 -7.77 -8.62
CA ILE A 359 -1.13 -6.30 -8.71
C ILE A 359 0.11 -5.78 -7.98
N MET A 360 0.62 -6.54 -6.99
CA MET A 360 1.79 -6.15 -6.21
C MET A 360 3.06 -6.10 -7.05
N GLN A 361 3.11 -6.84 -8.17
CA GLN A 361 4.21 -6.77 -9.13
C GLN A 361 4.13 -5.55 -10.06
N ILE A 362 3.03 -4.77 -10.02
CA ILE A 362 2.68 -3.74 -11.00
C ILE A 362 2.66 -2.34 -10.36
N PHE A 363 1.83 -2.11 -9.34
CA PHE A 363 1.69 -0.78 -8.74
C PHE A 363 2.94 -0.38 -7.92
N GLU A 364 3.00 0.88 -7.50
CA GLU A 364 4.14 1.41 -6.70
C GLU A 364 5.49 1.20 -7.40
N GLY A 365 5.45 1.30 -8.75
CA GLY A 365 6.54 0.93 -9.64
C GLY A 365 6.56 -0.57 -9.96
N THR A 366 6.43 -0.91 -11.24
CA THR A 366 6.47 -2.29 -11.70
C THR A 366 7.77 -2.97 -11.30
N ASN A 367 7.79 -4.31 -11.28
CA ASN A 367 9.02 -5.05 -11.00
C ASN A 367 10.12 -4.79 -12.05
N GLN A 368 9.80 -4.25 -13.24
CA GLN A 368 10.79 -3.74 -14.20
C GLN A 368 11.38 -2.40 -13.74
N ILE A 369 10.55 -1.50 -13.19
CA ILE A 369 11.03 -0.27 -12.56
C ILE A 369 11.90 -0.56 -11.34
N GLN A 370 11.54 -1.55 -10.51
CA GLN A 370 12.41 -1.96 -9.41
C GLN A 370 13.78 -2.45 -9.91
N ARG A 371 13.80 -3.29 -10.96
CA ARG A 371 15.04 -3.71 -11.61
C ARG A 371 15.83 -2.53 -12.19
N HIS A 372 15.15 -1.52 -12.74
CA HIS A 372 15.80 -0.29 -13.21
C HIS A 372 16.47 0.47 -12.06
N VAL A 373 15.77 0.67 -10.93
CA VAL A 373 16.33 1.31 -9.73
C VAL A 373 17.55 0.54 -9.21
N ILE A 374 17.44 -0.78 -9.07
CA ILE A 374 18.55 -1.65 -8.63
C ILE A 374 19.73 -1.55 -9.59
N GLY A 375 19.48 -1.61 -10.90
CA GLY A 375 20.51 -1.58 -11.93
C GLY A 375 21.27 -0.26 -12.02
N ARG A 376 20.70 0.86 -11.55
CA ARG A 376 21.37 2.16 -11.55
C ARG A 376 22.54 2.22 -10.58
N ASP A 377 22.53 1.46 -9.50
CA ASP A 377 23.62 1.43 -8.51
C ASP A 377 24.86 0.64 -9.00
N TYR A 378 24.73 -0.09 -10.11
CA TYR A 378 25.81 -0.87 -10.73
C TYR A 378 26.38 -0.21 -12.00
N ARG A 379 26.01 1.04 -12.26
CA ARG A 379 26.50 1.86 -13.37
C ARG A 379 27.18 3.10 -12.82
#